data_AF-A0A9D7E9E0-F1
#
_entry.id   AF-A0A9D7E9E0-F1
#
_cell.length_a   1.000
_cell.length_b   1.000
_cell.length_c   1.000
_cell.angle_alpha   90.00
_cell.angle_beta   90.00
_cell.angle_gamma   90.00
#
_symmetry.space_group_name_H-M   'P 1'
#
loop_
_entity.id
_entity.type
_entity.pdbx_description
1 polymer ?
#
loop_
_entity_poly.entity_id
_entity_poly.type
_entity_poly.pdbx_seq_one_letter_code
_entity_poly.pdbx_strand_id
1 'polypeptide(L)'
;MERGWREIPGAGSPSLAQAGPLNGLAAFDVNNDGHLDLMGAGNQWGAEVETIRYDGGTGIVLLGDGKRTFTPMSVVGSGLFAWGHVKDLRVLPSGPDGRPWIVVANNNDAMQVFRAAPPEGLLGQR
;
A
#
# COMPACT_ATOMS: atom_id res chain seq x y z
N MET A 1 -28.35 -24.24 15.66
CA MET A 1 -27.98 -23.04 14.88
C MET A 1 -27.12 -22.17 15.76
N GLU A 2 -25.80 -22.36 15.72
CA GLU A 2 -24.84 -21.52 16.43
C GLU A 2 -23.88 -20.96 15.39
N ARG A 3 -23.88 -19.64 15.21
CA ARG A 3 -22.89 -18.94 14.38
C ARG A 3 -21.65 -18.73 15.26
N GLY A 4 -20.83 -19.76 15.37
CA GLY A 4 -19.52 -19.68 16.01
C GLY A 4 -18.60 -18.81 15.15
N TRP A 5 -18.06 -17.75 15.75
CA TRP A 5 -16.96 -16.99 15.16
C TRP A 5 -15.79 -17.96 14.93
N ARG A 6 -15.49 -18.25 13.67
CA ARG A 6 -14.34 -19.06 13.30
C ARG A 6 -13.14 -18.13 13.27
N GLU A 7 -12.26 -18.23 14.26
CA GLU A 7 -10.92 -17.66 14.15
C GLU A 7 -10.26 -18.23 12.90
N ILE A 8 -9.76 -17.35 12.03
CA ILE A 8 -9.03 -17.72 10.83
C ILE A 8 -7.58 -17.96 11.28
N PRO A 9 -7.10 -19.22 11.39
CA PRO A 9 -5.74 -19.47 11.85
C PRO A 9 -4.79 -18.95 10.77
N GLY A 10 -3.94 -18.00 11.11
CA GLY A 10 -3.01 -17.37 10.17
C GLY A 10 -3.46 -16.05 9.55
N ALA A 11 -4.51 -15.40 10.06
CA ALA A 11 -4.85 -14.02 9.73
C ALA A 11 -3.83 -13.03 10.35
N GLY A 12 -2.57 -13.17 9.98
CA GLY A 12 -1.58 -12.13 10.18
C GLY A 12 -1.92 -10.98 9.26
N SER A 13 -2.84 -10.10 9.69
CA SER A 13 -2.80 -8.73 9.17
C SER A 13 -1.40 -8.22 9.48
N PRO A 14 -0.56 -7.87 8.48
CA PRO A 14 0.81 -7.47 8.76
C PRO A 14 0.77 -6.32 9.76
N SER A 15 1.57 -6.38 10.83
CA SER A 15 1.68 -5.30 11.81
C SER A 15 1.86 -3.92 11.16
N LEU A 16 2.52 -3.91 10.00
CA LEU A 16 2.71 -2.73 9.13
C LEU A 16 1.40 -2.14 8.60
N ALA A 17 0.39 -2.95 8.24
CA ALA A 17 -0.91 -2.47 7.75
C ALA A 17 -1.75 -1.82 8.87
N GLN A 18 -1.43 -2.12 10.13
CA GLN A 18 -2.11 -1.59 11.32
C GLN A 18 -1.28 -0.53 12.06
N ALA A 19 -0.12 -0.13 11.51
CA ALA A 19 0.80 0.81 12.16
C ALA A 19 0.29 2.27 12.17
N GLY A 20 -0.79 2.56 11.44
CA GLY A 20 -1.39 3.89 11.36
C GLY A 20 -2.69 3.88 10.55
N PRO A 21 -3.31 5.04 10.35
CA PRO A 21 -4.48 5.14 9.49
C PRO A 21 -4.14 4.74 8.05
N LEU A 22 -5.15 4.23 7.34
CA LEU A 22 -5.07 3.90 5.92
C LEU A 22 -6.09 4.76 5.18
N ASN A 23 -5.63 5.89 4.64
CA ASN A 23 -6.50 6.88 3.99
C ASN A 23 -6.76 6.55 2.52
N GLY A 24 -5.88 5.78 1.89
CA GLY A 24 -6.04 5.28 0.53
C GLY A 24 -5.71 3.79 0.44
N LEU A 25 -6.51 3.05 -0.32
CA LEU A 25 -6.33 1.63 -0.60
C LEU A 25 -6.69 1.36 -2.08
N ALA A 26 -5.85 0.60 -2.76
CA ALA A 26 -6.08 0.13 -4.11
C ALA A 26 -5.68 -1.34 -4.25
N ALA A 27 -6.38 -2.05 -5.14
CA ALA A 27 -6.03 -3.42 -5.54
C ALA A 27 -5.55 -3.41 -6.98
N PHE A 28 -4.38 -3.98 -7.24
CA PHE A 28 -3.76 -4.05 -8.56
C PHE A 28 -2.69 -5.13 -8.58
N ASP A 29 -2.45 -5.77 -9.71
CA ASP A 29 -1.37 -6.75 -9.89
C ASP A 29 -0.05 -6.00 -10.16
N VAL A 30 0.71 -5.73 -9.10
CA VAL A 30 1.88 -4.84 -9.13
C VAL A 30 3.11 -5.57 -9.69
N ASN A 31 3.22 -6.87 -9.42
CA ASN A 31 4.34 -7.70 -9.86
C ASN A 31 4.04 -8.48 -11.16
N ASN A 32 2.83 -8.36 -11.71
CA ASN A 32 2.36 -9.01 -12.93
C ASN A 32 2.41 -10.55 -12.85
N ASP A 33 2.06 -11.11 -11.68
CA ASP A 33 1.98 -12.56 -11.45
C ASP A 33 0.57 -13.15 -11.67
N GLY A 34 -0.41 -12.29 -11.99
CA GLY A 34 -1.81 -12.67 -12.20
C GLY A 34 -2.63 -12.72 -10.92
N HIS A 35 -2.09 -12.29 -9.78
CA HIS A 35 -2.80 -12.15 -8.52
C HIS A 35 -2.98 -10.68 -8.14
N LEU A 36 -4.08 -10.37 -7.45
CA LEU A 36 -4.31 -9.01 -6.96
C LEU A 36 -3.47 -8.75 -5.73
N ASP A 37 -2.65 -7.71 -5.79
CA ASP A 37 -1.96 -7.15 -4.65
C ASP A 37 -2.77 -6.00 -4.04
N LEU A 38 -2.46 -5.66 -2.79
CA LEU A 38 -3.02 -4.49 -2.12
C LEU A 38 -1.95 -3.43 -1.92
N MET A 39 -2.29 -2.18 -2.21
CA MET A 39 -1.47 -1.02 -1.95
C MET A 39 -2.24 -0.04 -1.09
N GLY A 40 -1.56 0.59 -0.13
CA GLY A 40 -2.19 1.66 0.62
C GLY A 40 -1.21 2.63 1.24
N ALA A 41 -1.72 3.77 1.66
CA ALA A 41 -0.96 4.82 2.34
C ALA A 41 -1.91 5.62 3.23
N GLY A 42 -1.37 6.28 4.24
CA GLY A 42 -2.20 7.02 5.19
C GLY A 42 -1.45 7.90 6.18
N ASN A 43 -0.24 8.33 5.83
CA ASN A 43 0.50 9.27 6.67
C ASN A 43 -0.38 10.51 6.99
N GLN A 44 -0.49 10.85 8.28
CA GLN A 44 -1.43 11.86 8.76
C GLN A 44 -0.74 12.85 9.70
N TRP A 45 -0.64 14.10 9.23
CA TRP A 45 0.07 15.17 9.93
C TRP A 45 -0.84 16.13 10.69
N GLY A 46 -2.14 16.10 10.41
CA GLY A 46 -3.16 16.88 11.12
C GLY A 46 -3.69 16.12 12.32
N ALA A 47 -2.81 15.75 13.25
CA ALA A 47 -3.21 15.20 14.53
C ALA A 47 -3.70 16.35 15.45
N GLU A 48 -4.54 16.02 16.44
CA GLU A 48 -4.96 17.00 17.46
C GLU A 48 -3.73 17.53 18.22
N VAL A 49 -3.84 18.69 18.88
CA VAL A 49 -2.68 19.37 19.51
C VAL A 49 -1.90 18.49 20.49
N GLU A 50 -2.57 17.53 21.12
CA GLU A 50 -1.99 16.60 22.09
C GLU A 50 -1.53 15.28 21.46
N THR A 51 -1.92 15.01 20.21
CA THR A 51 -1.62 13.76 19.51
C THR A 51 -0.46 13.97 18.54
N ILE A 52 0.56 13.12 18.63
CA ILE A 52 1.70 13.17 17.70
C ILE A 52 1.28 12.80 16.27
N ARG A 53 2.07 13.24 15.29
CA ARG A 53 1.85 12.90 13.87
C ARG A 53 1.92 11.39 13.66
N TYR A 54 1.04 10.86 12.80
CA TYR A 54 1.06 9.45 12.39
C TYR A 54 1.95 9.28 11.15
N ASP A 55 3.27 9.26 11.34
CA ASP A 55 4.27 9.26 10.26
C ASP A 55 4.68 7.87 9.75
N GLY A 56 4.08 6.80 10.29
CA GLY A 56 4.32 5.43 9.84
C GLY A 56 3.60 5.02 8.54
N GLY A 57 2.56 5.75 8.13
CA GLY A 57 1.69 5.41 6.99
C GLY A 57 2.25 5.75 5.61
N THR A 58 3.56 5.58 5.40
CA THR A 58 4.30 6.06 4.21
C THR A 58 4.15 5.18 2.96
N GLY A 59 3.31 4.16 3.01
CA GLY A 59 3.12 3.23 1.90
C GLY A 59 3.26 1.79 2.36
N ILE A 60 2.33 0.95 1.94
CA ILE A 60 2.40 -0.50 2.09
C ILE A 60 1.99 -1.16 0.78
N VAL A 61 2.72 -2.20 0.39
CA VAL A 61 2.37 -3.09 -0.70
C VAL A 61 2.33 -4.51 -0.15
N LEU A 62 1.24 -5.21 -0.42
CA LEU A 62 0.96 -6.56 0.05
C LEU A 62 0.76 -7.46 -1.17
N LEU A 63 1.73 -8.32 -1.44
CA LEU A 63 1.69 -9.25 -2.56
C LEU A 63 0.70 -10.38 -2.29
N GLY A 64 -0.27 -10.56 -3.18
CA GLY A 64 -1.28 -11.61 -3.10
C GLY A 64 -0.79 -12.92 -3.71
N ASP A 65 -1.17 -14.06 -3.12
CA ASP A 65 -0.86 -15.40 -3.67
C ASP A 65 -2.06 -16.06 -4.37
N GLY A 66 -3.15 -15.31 -4.57
CA GLY A 66 -4.44 -15.82 -5.08
C GLY A 66 -5.22 -16.72 -4.09
N LYS A 67 -4.63 -17.07 -2.94
CA LYS A 67 -5.24 -17.92 -1.88
C LYS A 67 -5.64 -17.11 -0.66
N ARG A 68 -5.74 -15.79 -0.80
CA ARG A 68 -6.07 -14.82 0.26
C ARG A 68 -4.96 -14.68 1.31
N THR A 69 -3.75 -15.08 0.97
CA THR A 69 -2.55 -14.77 1.75
C THR A 69 -1.89 -13.53 1.15
N PHE A 70 -1.33 -12.70 2.00
CA PHE A 70 -0.66 -11.47 1.61
C PHE A 70 0.73 -11.41 2.23
N THR A 71 1.76 -11.13 1.42
CA THR A 71 3.14 -10.96 1.89
C THR A 71 3.54 -9.50 1.77
N PRO A 72 3.94 -8.83 2.88
CA PRO A 72 4.33 -7.43 2.82
C PRO A 72 5.65 -7.24 2.06
N MET A 73 5.69 -6.22 1.21
CA MET A 73 6.89 -5.74 0.55
C MET A 73 7.47 -4.54 1.31
N SER A 74 8.79 -4.42 1.37
CA SER A 74 9.42 -3.23 1.92
C SER A 74 9.19 -2.01 1.03
N VAL A 75 9.29 -0.81 1.61
CA VAL A 75 9.27 0.46 0.84
C VAL A 75 10.36 0.47 -0.24
N VAL A 76 11.54 -0.07 0.08
CA VAL A 76 12.65 -0.17 -0.89
C VAL A 76 12.32 -1.12 -2.03
N GLY A 77 11.68 -2.26 -1.75
CA GLY A 77 11.29 -3.23 -2.77
C GLY A 77 10.15 -2.74 -3.66
N SER A 78 9.19 -2.02 -3.07
CA SER A 78 8.00 -1.54 -3.80
C SER A 78 8.18 -0.19 -4.49
N GLY A 79 9.13 0.63 -4.01
CA GLY A 79 9.29 2.01 -4.45
C GLY A 79 8.16 2.96 -4.01
N LEU A 80 7.19 2.48 -3.23
CA LEU A 80 6.05 3.28 -2.77
C LEU A 80 6.42 4.00 -1.46
N PHE A 81 6.80 5.27 -1.57
CA PHE A 81 7.11 6.14 -0.42
C PHE A 81 6.26 7.41 -0.42
N ALA A 82 4.99 7.26 -0.04
CA ALA A 82 4.00 8.31 0.16
C ALA A 82 4.27 9.09 1.46
N TRP A 83 5.32 9.91 1.47
CA TRP A 83 5.70 10.70 2.64
C TRP A 83 4.67 11.78 3.04
N GLY A 84 3.85 12.32 2.13
CA GLY A 84 2.97 13.47 2.39
C GLY A 84 1.81 13.24 3.38
N HIS A 85 1.00 14.27 3.65
CA HIS A 85 -0.26 14.12 4.39
C HIS A 85 -1.34 13.49 3.48
N VAL A 86 -1.36 12.16 3.42
CA VAL A 86 -2.16 11.37 2.48
C VAL A 86 -3.66 11.54 2.72
N LYS A 87 -4.41 11.75 1.63
CA LYS A 87 -5.89 11.81 1.61
C LYS A 87 -6.55 10.77 0.71
N ASP A 88 -5.89 10.32 -0.35
CA ASP A 88 -6.35 9.19 -1.17
C ASP A 88 -5.16 8.57 -1.92
N LEU A 89 -5.33 7.32 -2.35
CA LEU A 89 -4.40 6.59 -3.22
C LEU A 89 -5.21 5.88 -4.31
N ARG A 90 -4.84 6.09 -5.57
CA ARG A 90 -5.49 5.46 -6.73
C ARG A 90 -4.46 4.91 -7.71
N VAL A 91 -4.86 3.83 -8.38
CA VAL A 91 -4.12 3.30 -9.52
C VAL A 91 -4.78 3.79 -10.79
N LEU A 92 -3.99 4.40 -11.67
CA LEU A 92 -4.36 4.71 -13.03
C LEU A 92 -3.81 3.58 -13.91
N PRO A 93 -4.66 2.73 -14.52
CA PRO A 93 -4.21 1.54 -15.24
C PRO A 93 -3.36 1.85 -16.49
N SER A 94 -3.47 3.06 -17.03
CA SER A 94 -2.75 3.48 -18.23
C SER A 94 -2.24 4.91 -18.06
N GLY A 95 -0.95 5.03 -17.73
CA GLY A 95 -0.23 6.30 -17.74
C GLY A 95 0.23 6.70 -19.16
N PRO A 96 0.80 7.90 -19.32
CA PRO A 96 1.36 8.40 -20.58
C PRO A 96 2.37 7.47 -21.28
N ASP A 97 3.06 6.61 -20.52
CA ASP A 97 4.01 5.62 -21.03
C ASP A 97 3.41 4.21 -21.17
N GLY A 98 2.09 4.09 -21.09
CA GLY A 98 1.35 2.82 -21.17
C GLY A 98 1.45 1.96 -19.91
N ARG A 99 2.20 2.40 -18.88
CA ARG A 99 2.36 1.69 -17.61
C ARG A 99 1.39 2.21 -16.55
N PRO A 100 0.98 1.38 -15.58
CA PRO A 100 0.11 1.84 -14.50
C PRO A 100 0.84 2.80 -13.57
N TRP A 101 0.13 3.85 -13.15
CA TRP A 101 0.63 4.86 -12.23
C TRP A 101 -0.12 4.76 -10.90
N ILE A 102 0.59 4.89 -9.79
CA ILE A 102 0.02 5.04 -8.47
C ILE A 102 0.04 6.54 -8.15
N VAL A 103 -1.14 7.12 -7.93
CA VAL A 103 -1.30 8.54 -7.61
C VAL A 103 -1.74 8.66 -6.17
N VAL A 104 -1.03 9.48 -5.41
CA VAL A 104 -1.31 9.78 -4.01
C VAL A 104 -1.67 11.26 -3.88
N ALA A 105 -2.87 11.52 -3.39
CA ALA A 105 -3.33 12.88 -3.11
C ALA A 105 -2.91 13.29 -1.70
N ASN A 106 -2.34 14.49 -1.59
CA ASN A 106 -1.89 15.06 -0.32
C ASN A 106 -2.71 16.29 0.05
N ASN A 107 -2.94 16.48 1.35
CA ASN A 107 -3.63 17.65 1.86
C ASN A 107 -2.77 18.91 1.75
N ASN A 108 -3.23 19.90 0.98
CA ASN A 108 -2.57 21.20 0.81
C ASN A 108 -1.12 21.10 0.28
N ASP A 109 -0.84 20.07 -0.53
CA ASP A 109 0.47 19.82 -1.12
C ASP A 109 0.29 19.17 -2.51
N ALA A 110 1.40 19.04 -3.25
CA ALA A 110 1.41 18.39 -4.55
C ALA A 110 1.03 16.90 -4.44
N MET A 111 0.40 16.38 -5.50
CA MET A 111 0.20 14.94 -5.67
C MET A 111 1.55 14.25 -5.89
N GLN A 112 1.71 13.06 -5.30
CA GLN A 112 2.85 12.19 -5.57
C GLN A 112 2.44 11.13 -6.60
N VAL A 113 3.31 10.83 -7.55
CA VAL A 113 3.06 9.84 -8.60
C VAL A 113 4.21 8.84 -8.62
N PHE A 114 3.87 7.57 -8.52
CA PHE A 114 4.81 6.45 -8.57
C PHE A 114 4.46 5.57 -9.78
N ARG A 115 5.44 4.88 -10.33
CA ARG A 115 5.18 3.81 -11.30
C ARG A 115 4.80 2.54 -10.53
N ALA A 116 3.74 1.87 -10.95
CA ALA A 116 3.57 0.47 -10.59
C ALA A 116 4.58 -0.31 -11.45
N ALA A 117 5.72 -0.64 -10.87
CA ALA A 117 6.74 -1.40 -11.56
C ALA A 117 6.85 -2.79 -10.93
N PRO A 118 6.84 -3.87 -11.72
CA PRO A 118 7.51 -5.09 -11.30
C PRO A 118 9.01 -4.76 -11.15
N PRO A 119 9.70 -5.28 -10.13
CA PRO A 119 11.14 -5.14 -10.04
C PRO A 119 11.81 -6.02 -11.11
N GLU A 120 11.84 -5.57 -12.36
CA GLU A 120 12.84 -6.05 -13.32
C GLU A 120 14.20 -5.45 -12.88
N GLY A 121 14.94 -6.23 -12.07
CA GLY A 121 16.32 -5.92 -11.71
C GLY A 121 16.65 -5.80 -10.22
N LEU A 122 15.70 -6.01 -9.29
CA LEU A 122 15.99 -5.98 -7.84
C LEU A 122 16.01 -7.38 -7.17
N LEU A 123 15.61 -8.43 -7.88
CA LEU A 123 15.66 -9.83 -7.41
C LEU A 123 16.93 -10.58 -7.87
N GLY A 124 18.07 -9.90 -7.92
CA GLY A 124 19.32 -10.57 -8.26
C GLY A 124 20.54 -9.69 -8.15
N GLN A 125 20.99 -9.40 -6.92
CA GLN A 125 22.40 -9.31 -6.52
C GLN A 125 22.51 -9.43 -4.98
N ARG A 126 22.47 -10.68 -4.47
CA ARG A 126 23.38 -11.20 -3.43
C ARG A 126 23.50 -12.71 -3.62
#